data_AF-A0A9E5KKU0-F1
#
_entry.id   AF-A0A9E5KKU0-F1
#
_cell.length_a   1.000
_cell.length_b   1.000
_cell.length_c   1.000
_cell.angle_alpha   90.00
_cell.angle_beta   90.00
_cell.angle_gamma   90.00
#
_symmetry.space_group_name_H-M   'P 1'
#
loop_
_entity.id
_entity.type
_entity.pdbx_description
1 polymer ?
#
loop_
_entity_poly.entity_id
_entity_poly.type
_entity_poly.pdbx_seq_one_letter_code
_entity_poly.pdbx_strand_id
1 'polypeptide(L)'
;MAFINDHYLKLAAGYLFPEISRRVSVFTEAHPAIAKEIIRCGIGDVTEPLPAAVIAAMHTAVDELANRATFRGYGPATGYDFVREAIVQGDYRDRGIAIAPDEIFVSDGSKPDASAFMEIMATGTPAQGGNRTAVCDPVYPVYVDNNVMQGNTGPALAGGGYEGLIYLPGTPANGFVPEPPTEPVDMVYLCYPNNPTGAMITRPQLARWVEWALANDALICYDAAYEAYVRDPSLPRSIYEIPGADRCAVEFRSFSKSGGFTGVRAGYTVVPKAVEGRTRSGERVSLHRLWMRRWATCSNGVSWPVQCAIAALYTPAGRAQVASLIDFYMENARILREACAAEGLKVWGGEHAPYVWVACPAGMGSWDAFDALLSKARLVVTPGAGFGRHGEGFFRISAFNSRENVIEAGKRLQALR
;
A
#
# COMPACT_ATOMS: atom_id res chain seq x y z
N MET A 1 -6.25 27.31 26.72
CA MET A 1 -6.72 26.28 25.77
C MET A 1 -5.53 25.43 25.37
N ALA A 2 -5.71 24.15 25.03
CA ALA A 2 -4.60 23.32 24.54
C ALA A 2 -4.22 23.75 23.11
N PHE A 3 -2.92 23.76 22.79
CA PHE A 3 -2.45 23.95 21.41
C PHE A 3 -2.72 22.70 20.59
N ILE A 4 -3.21 22.87 19.36
CA ILE A 4 -3.39 21.77 18.40
C ILE A 4 -2.12 21.57 17.57
N ASN A 5 -2.00 20.42 16.88
CA ASN A 5 -1.06 20.27 15.78
C ASN A 5 -1.59 21.02 14.55
N ASP A 6 -1.07 22.23 14.31
CA ASP A 6 -1.51 23.10 13.21
C ASP A 6 -1.09 22.59 11.82
N HIS A 7 -0.21 21.57 11.74
CA HIS A 7 0.18 20.98 10.47
C HIS A 7 -1.00 20.28 9.76
N TYR A 8 -2.01 19.85 10.51
CA TYR A 8 -3.26 19.36 9.94
C TYR A 8 -3.98 20.41 9.09
N LEU A 9 -3.79 21.71 9.36
CA LEU A 9 -4.40 22.80 8.60
C LEU A 9 -3.75 22.99 7.22
N LYS A 10 -2.59 22.36 6.97
CA LYS A 10 -1.95 22.38 5.64
C LYS A 10 -2.65 21.43 4.66
N LEU A 11 -3.41 20.43 5.13
CA LEU A 11 -4.07 19.45 4.26
C LEU A 11 -5.09 20.16 3.36
N ALA A 12 -4.79 20.25 2.06
CA ALA A 12 -5.51 21.12 1.11
C ALA A 12 -6.89 20.57 0.73
N ALA A 13 -7.12 19.28 0.94
CA ALA A 13 -8.39 18.61 0.76
C ALA A 13 -8.55 17.50 1.80
N GLY A 14 -9.78 17.06 2.02
CA GLY A 14 -10.03 15.83 2.76
C GLY A 14 -9.36 14.63 2.07
N TYR A 15 -9.08 13.58 2.84
CA TYR A 15 -8.46 12.37 2.32
C TYR A 15 -9.25 11.80 1.12
N LEU A 16 -8.54 11.29 0.10
CA LEU A 16 -9.10 10.90 -1.20
C LEU A 16 -10.34 10.00 -1.11
N PHE A 17 -10.28 8.93 -0.31
CA PHE A 17 -11.37 7.95 -0.26
C PHE A 17 -12.62 8.46 0.46
N PRO A 18 -12.51 9.22 1.56
CA PRO A 18 -13.64 9.97 2.11
C PRO A 18 -14.33 10.91 1.11
N GLU A 19 -13.58 11.64 0.28
CA GLU A 19 -14.19 12.54 -0.72
C GLU A 19 -14.94 11.75 -1.81
N ILE A 20 -14.39 10.64 -2.29
CA ILE A 20 -15.11 9.72 -3.19
C ILE A 20 -16.40 9.22 -2.53
N SER A 21 -16.32 8.80 -1.27
CA SER A 21 -17.47 8.30 -0.51
C SER A 21 -18.55 9.37 -0.39
N ARG A 22 -18.16 10.62 -0.10
CA ARG A 22 -19.07 11.77 -0.02
C ARG A 22 -19.79 12.01 -1.35
N ARG A 23 -19.07 12.04 -2.47
CA ARG A 23 -19.68 12.24 -3.81
C ARG A 23 -20.63 11.11 -4.19
N VAL A 24 -20.26 9.87 -3.88
CA VAL A 24 -21.14 8.70 -4.09
C VAL A 24 -22.41 8.84 -3.25
N SER A 25 -22.30 9.22 -1.97
CA SER A 25 -23.47 9.45 -1.11
C SER A 25 -24.41 10.51 -1.68
N VAL A 26 -23.87 11.68 -2.07
CA VAL A 26 -24.65 12.76 -2.69
C VAL A 26 -25.36 12.28 -3.96
N PHE A 27 -24.66 11.52 -4.81
CA PHE A 27 -25.27 10.94 -6.02
C PHE A 27 -26.39 9.94 -5.68
N THR A 28 -26.18 9.06 -4.69
CA THR A 28 -27.20 8.08 -4.30
C THR A 28 -28.44 8.71 -3.67
N GLU A 29 -28.27 9.80 -2.92
CA GLU A 29 -29.36 10.57 -2.31
C GLU A 29 -30.19 11.30 -3.38
N ALA A 30 -29.52 11.88 -4.39
CA ALA A 30 -30.17 12.55 -5.50
C ALA A 30 -30.85 11.57 -6.49
N HIS A 31 -30.38 10.32 -6.56
CA HIS A 31 -30.83 9.32 -7.53
C HIS A 31 -31.19 7.95 -6.89
N PRO A 32 -32.18 7.91 -5.96
CA PRO A 32 -32.49 6.70 -5.20
C PRO A 32 -32.95 5.51 -6.07
N ALA A 33 -33.54 5.78 -7.23
CA ALA A 33 -34.01 4.76 -8.17
C ALA A 33 -32.88 3.92 -8.79
N ILE A 34 -31.71 4.53 -9.02
CA ILE A 34 -30.55 3.88 -9.66
C ILE A 34 -29.39 3.66 -8.68
N ALA A 35 -29.54 4.02 -7.41
CA ALA A 35 -28.50 3.86 -6.39
C ALA A 35 -28.05 2.39 -6.21
N LYS A 36 -28.96 1.44 -6.41
CA LYS A 36 -28.68 -0.01 -6.33
C LYS A 36 -27.89 -0.55 -7.52
N GLU A 37 -27.81 0.21 -8.61
CA GLU A 37 -27.09 -0.19 -9.82
C GLU A 37 -25.60 0.16 -9.75
N ILE A 38 -25.16 0.88 -8.71
CA ILE A 38 -23.78 1.34 -8.58
C ILE A 38 -22.84 0.17 -8.32
N ILE A 39 -21.87 -0.01 -9.21
CA ILE A 39 -20.76 -0.94 -9.05
C ILE A 39 -19.55 -0.18 -8.52
N ARG A 40 -19.01 -0.63 -7.39
CA ARG A 40 -17.90 0.03 -6.69
C ARG A 40 -16.56 -0.59 -7.07
N CYS A 41 -15.85 0.05 -8.00
CA CYS A 41 -14.48 -0.29 -8.40
C CYS A 41 -13.46 0.76 -7.91
N GLY A 42 -13.78 1.48 -6.83
CA GLY A 42 -12.99 2.59 -6.29
C GLY A 42 -11.89 2.13 -5.32
N ILE A 43 -12.19 2.19 -4.01
CA ILE A 43 -11.26 2.00 -2.87
C ILE A 43 -10.38 0.74 -3.02
N GLY A 44 -10.94 -0.34 -3.56
CA GLY A 44 -10.29 -1.64 -3.68
C GLY A 44 -10.38 -2.45 -2.39
N ASP A 45 -11.58 -2.51 -1.80
CA ASP A 45 -11.91 -3.43 -0.73
C ASP A 45 -12.12 -4.83 -1.31
N VAL A 46 -11.59 -5.88 -0.67
CA VAL A 46 -11.80 -7.25 -1.16
C VAL A 46 -13.26 -7.67 -0.97
N THR A 47 -13.76 -8.51 -1.87
CA THR A 47 -15.19 -8.89 -1.91
C THR A 47 -15.45 -10.36 -1.65
N GLU A 48 -14.46 -11.21 -1.91
CA GLU A 48 -14.58 -12.64 -1.65
C GLU A 48 -14.34 -12.96 -0.16
N PRO A 49 -14.99 -14.01 0.37
CA PRO A 49 -14.80 -14.46 1.74
C PRO A 49 -13.35 -14.83 2.09
N LEU A 50 -13.06 -14.82 3.39
CA LEU A 50 -11.77 -15.29 3.90
C LEU A 50 -11.54 -16.78 3.58
N PRO A 51 -10.28 -17.20 3.36
CA PRO A 51 -9.94 -18.60 3.19
C PRO A 51 -10.48 -19.49 4.33
N ALA A 52 -10.97 -20.68 4.01
CA ALA A 52 -11.54 -21.59 5.00
C ALA A 52 -10.53 -22.00 6.09
N ALA A 53 -9.24 -22.13 5.74
CA ALA A 53 -8.18 -22.40 6.70
C ALA A 53 -8.02 -21.27 7.74
N VAL A 54 -8.18 -20.02 7.28
CA VAL A 54 -8.16 -18.83 8.16
C VAL A 54 -9.34 -18.84 9.12
N ILE A 55 -10.55 -19.07 8.60
CA ILE A 55 -11.76 -19.12 9.43
C ILE A 55 -11.68 -20.21 10.50
N ALA A 56 -11.21 -21.42 10.13
CA ALA A 56 -11.02 -22.51 11.08
C ALA A 56 -10.01 -22.16 12.18
N ALA A 57 -8.89 -21.51 11.83
CA ALA A 57 -7.90 -21.06 12.79
C ALA A 57 -8.44 -19.97 13.72
N MET A 58 -9.22 -19.03 13.20
CA MET A 58 -9.86 -17.99 14.01
C MET A 58 -10.87 -18.58 15.00
N HIS A 59 -11.71 -19.54 14.57
CA HIS A 59 -12.64 -20.21 15.48
C HIS A 59 -11.91 -20.94 16.60
N THR A 60 -10.87 -21.71 16.27
CA THR A 60 -10.04 -22.40 17.27
C THR A 60 -9.43 -21.41 18.26
N ALA A 61 -8.88 -20.29 17.77
CA ALA A 61 -8.29 -19.27 18.63
C ALA A 61 -9.32 -18.57 19.53
N VAL A 62 -10.56 -18.41 19.09
CA VAL A 62 -11.67 -17.90 19.92
C VAL A 62 -12.03 -18.90 21.01
N ASP A 63 -12.11 -20.20 20.70
CA ASP A 63 -12.37 -21.25 21.69
C ASP A 63 -11.25 -21.33 22.74
N GLU A 64 -10.00 -21.13 22.33
CA GLU A 64 -8.85 -21.03 23.26
C GLU A 64 -9.00 -19.86 24.23
N LEU A 65 -9.49 -18.71 23.76
CA LEU A 65 -9.75 -17.54 24.60
C LEU A 65 -10.95 -17.72 25.52
N ALA A 66 -11.88 -18.62 25.20
CA ALA A 66 -13.03 -18.93 26.05
C ALA A 66 -12.67 -19.85 27.23
N ASN A 67 -11.53 -20.54 27.17
CA ASN A 67 -11.11 -21.51 28.19
C ASN A 67 -9.94 -20.98 29.03
N ARG A 68 -10.12 -20.94 30.36
CA ARG A 68 -9.13 -20.45 31.33
C ARG A 68 -7.76 -21.13 31.21
N ALA A 69 -7.70 -22.41 30.83
CA ALA A 69 -6.43 -23.15 30.72
C ALA A 69 -5.63 -22.80 29.45
N THR A 70 -6.31 -22.34 28.39
CA THR A 70 -5.72 -22.03 27.09
C THR A 70 -5.70 -20.54 26.76
N PHE A 71 -6.35 -19.72 27.61
CA PHE A 71 -6.47 -18.27 27.43
C PHE A 71 -5.12 -17.60 27.16
N ARG A 72 -5.14 -16.65 26.21
CA ARG A 72 -3.99 -15.84 25.82
C ARG A 72 -4.23 -14.38 26.20
N GLY A 73 -3.46 -13.88 27.16
CA GLY A 73 -3.45 -12.47 27.55
C GLY A 73 -2.60 -11.62 26.61
N TYR A 74 -1.98 -10.56 27.15
CA TYR A 74 -1.01 -9.76 26.40
C TYR A 74 0.17 -10.64 25.96
N GLY A 75 0.39 -10.69 24.65
CA GLY A 75 1.54 -11.33 24.03
C GLY A 75 2.68 -10.33 23.79
N PRO A 76 3.73 -10.76 23.07
CA PRO A 76 4.75 -9.85 22.58
C PRO A 76 4.12 -8.79 21.67
N ALA A 77 4.40 -7.52 21.92
CA ALA A 77 3.84 -6.41 21.14
C ALA A 77 4.17 -6.53 19.63
N THR A 78 5.30 -7.16 19.29
CA THR A 78 5.79 -7.37 17.92
C THR A 78 5.19 -8.60 17.22
N GLY A 79 4.40 -9.42 17.93
CA GLY A 79 3.86 -10.70 17.45
C GLY A 79 4.55 -11.93 18.05
N TYR A 80 3.79 -13.03 18.16
CA TYR A 80 4.26 -14.31 18.67
C TYR A 80 5.26 -14.98 17.72
N ASP A 81 6.11 -15.85 18.25
CA ASP A 81 7.18 -16.50 17.48
C ASP A 81 6.64 -17.34 16.32
N PHE A 82 5.58 -18.12 16.55
CA PHE A 82 5.03 -19.00 15.50
C PHE A 82 4.57 -18.25 14.25
N VAL A 83 4.00 -17.05 14.40
CA VAL A 83 3.53 -16.26 13.27
C VAL A 83 4.70 -15.56 12.58
N ARG A 84 5.67 -15.04 13.34
CA ARG A 84 6.88 -14.43 12.76
C ARG A 84 7.70 -15.46 12.00
N GLU A 85 7.82 -16.68 12.52
CA GLU A 85 8.47 -17.80 11.83
C GLU A 85 7.72 -18.22 10.57
N ALA A 86 6.38 -18.28 10.60
CA ALA A 86 5.59 -18.60 9.41
C ALA A 86 5.78 -17.56 8.30
N ILE A 87 5.78 -16.27 8.65
CA ILE A 87 6.06 -15.16 7.73
C ILE A 87 7.46 -15.29 7.16
N VAL A 88 8.48 -15.43 8.03
CA VAL A 88 9.86 -15.54 7.58
C VAL A 88 10.06 -16.74 6.67
N GLN A 89 9.46 -17.89 6.99
CA GLN A 89 9.56 -19.08 6.15
C GLN A 89 8.96 -18.83 4.76
N GLY A 90 7.69 -18.40 4.71
CA GLY A 90 6.94 -18.32 3.45
C GLY A 90 7.29 -17.13 2.56
N ASP A 91 7.61 -15.98 3.15
CA ASP A 91 7.83 -14.74 2.38
C ASP A 91 9.31 -14.47 2.10
N TYR A 92 10.23 -15.08 2.87
CA TYR A 92 11.66 -14.77 2.78
C TYR A 92 12.54 -16.02 2.59
N ARG A 93 12.59 -16.96 3.55
CA ARG A 93 13.51 -18.12 3.49
C ARG A 93 13.25 -19.05 2.30
N ASP A 94 11.99 -19.33 1.97
CA ASP A 94 11.60 -20.13 0.79
C ASP A 94 12.08 -19.48 -0.54
N ARG A 95 12.41 -18.18 -0.51
CA ARG A 95 12.96 -17.41 -1.63
C ARG A 95 14.48 -17.19 -1.54
N GLY A 96 15.14 -17.79 -0.55
CA GLY A 96 16.58 -17.61 -0.31
C GLY A 96 16.95 -16.26 0.32
N ILE A 97 15.99 -15.54 0.91
CA ILE A 97 16.22 -14.24 1.56
C ILE A 97 16.47 -14.46 3.06
N ALA A 98 17.55 -13.89 3.58
CA ALA A 98 17.93 -13.99 4.98
C ALA A 98 17.33 -12.85 5.82
N ILE A 99 16.11 -13.06 6.33
CA ILE A 99 15.48 -12.21 7.35
C ILE A 99 15.27 -13.04 8.62
N ALA A 100 15.58 -12.46 9.78
CA ALA A 100 15.36 -13.10 11.06
C ALA A 100 13.93 -12.84 11.59
N PRO A 101 13.34 -13.76 12.36
CA PRO A 101 12.00 -13.58 12.95
C PRO A 101 11.85 -12.34 13.82
N ASP A 102 12.93 -11.90 14.47
CA ASP A 102 12.96 -10.69 15.30
C ASP A 102 13.21 -9.39 14.51
N GLU A 103 13.32 -9.48 13.20
CA GLU A 103 13.25 -8.33 12.28
C GLU A 103 11.83 -8.10 11.73
N ILE A 104 10.89 -9.02 12.02
CA ILE A 104 9.46 -8.91 11.68
C ILE A 104 8.66 -8.34 12.85
N PHE A 105 7.83 -7.34 12.55
CA PHE A 105 6.90 -6.71 13.50
C PHE A 105 5.48 -6.80 12.95
N VAL A 106 4.67 -7.68 13.53
CA VAL A 106 3.28 -7.92 13.11
C VAL A 106 2.39 -6.76 13.55
N SER A 107 1.59 -6.23 12.61
CA SER A 107 0.78 -5.02 12.80
C SER A 107 -0.65 -5.18 12.30
N ASP A 108 -1.47 -4.14 12.51
CA ASP A 108 -2.83 -4.02 11.98
C ASP A 108 -2.88 -3.56 10.51
N GLY A 109 -1.73 -3.23 9.90
CA GLY A 109 -1.61 -3.01 8.46
C GLY A 109 -0.46 -2.09 8.03
N SER A 110 -0.14 -2.11 6.73
CA SER A 110 0.92 -1.26 6.14
C SER A 110 0.62 0.25 6.27
N LYS A 111 -0.64 0.68 6.15
CA LYS A 111 -1.03 2.10 6.31
C LYS A 111 -0.64 2.69 7.68
N PRO A 112 -1.07 2.09 8.82
CA PRO A 112 -0.65 2.57 10.13
C PRO A 112 0.86 2.41 10.34
N ASP A 113 1.49 1.34 9.85
CA ASP A 113 2.94 1.15 9.96
C ASP A 113 3.74 2.26 9.28
N ALA A 114 3.41 2.62 8.04
CA ALA A 114 4.08 3.69 7.31
C ALA A 114 3.92 5.05 8.00
N SER A 115 2.82 5.26 8.73
CA SER A 115 2.61 6.47 9.56
C SER A 115 3.43 6.43 10.83
N ALA A 116 3.36 5.30 11.54
CA ALA A 116 4.06 5.07 12.80
C ALA A 116 5.58 5.09 12.65
N PHE A 117 6.11 4.61 11.52
CA PHE A 117 7.54 4.62 11.25
C PHE A 117 8.11 6.05 11.25
N MET A 118 7.30 7.06 10.89
CA MET A 118 7.72 8.46 10.97
C MET A 118 7.92 8.97 12.40
N GLU A 119 7.34 8.32 13.40
CA GLU A 119 7.54 8.69 14.82
C GLU A 119 8.98 8.48 15.29
N ILE A 120 9.74 7.58 14.64
CA ILE A 120 11.15 7.32 14.97
C ILE A 120 12.14 8.06 14.06
N MET A 121 11.64 8.85 13.11
CA MET A 121 12.44 9.66 12.19
C MET A 121 12.49 11.12 12.65
N ALA A 122 13.51 11.85 12.21
CA ALA A 122 13.58 13.29 12.47
C ALA A 122 12.40 14.02 11.81
N THR A 123 11.71 14.85 12.61
CA THR A 123 10.58 15.67 12.16
C THR A 123 11.02 17.09 11.80
N GLY A 124 10.21 17.75 10.95
CA GLY A 124 10.46 19.09 10.45
C GLY A 124 11.02 19.10 9.03
N THR A 125 11.09 20.29 8.44
CA THR A 125 11.77 20.47 7.14
C THR A 125 13.29 20.27 7.27
N PRO A 126 14.03 20.09 6.17
CA PRO A 126 15.50 20.04 6.22
C PRO A 126 16.14 21.25 6.93
N ALA A 127 15.56 22.44 6.77
CA ALA A 127 15.99 23.65 7.47
C ALA A 127 15.80 23.59 9.01
N GLN A 128 14.95 22.69 9.49
CA GLN A 128 14.66 22.44 10.92
C GLN A 128 15.36 21.17 11.43
N GLY A 129 16.26 20.58 10.64
CA GLY A 129 16.96 19.34 10.98
C GLY A 129 16.09 18.09 10.86
N GLY A 130 15.10 18.11 9.97
CA GLY A 130 14.39 16.92 9.50
C GLY A 130 14.93 16.37 8.18
N ASN A 131 14.25 15.37 7.62
CA ASN A 131 14.74 14.64 6.45
C ASN A 131 14.29 15.26 5.13
N ARG A 132 15.18 15.30 4.15
CA ARG A 132 14.84 15.52 2.74
C ARG A 132 14.20 14.25 2.19
N THR A 133 12.92 14.34 1.84
CA THR A 133 12.10 13.16 1.53
C THR A 133 11.63 13.17 0.07
N ALA A 134 11.83 12.06 -0.63
CA ALA A 134 11.31 11.82 -1.97
C ALA A 134 10.17 10.80 -1.98
N VAL A 135 9.25 10.95 -2.92
CA VAL A 135 8.06 10.12 -3.08
C VAL A 135 7.74 9.97 -4.57
N CYS A 136 7.44 8.76 -5.03
CA CYS A 136 6.93 8.54 -6.39
C CYS A 136 5.62 9.33 -6.62
N ASP A 137 5.41 9.84 -7.83
CA ASP A 137 4.19 10.54 -8.21
C ASP A 137 3.73 10.03 -9.58
N PRO A 138 2.57 9.37 -9.72
CA PRO A 138 1.56 9.14 -8.68
C PRO A 138 1.90 7.99 -7.73
N VAL A 139 1.39 8.07 -6.50
CA VAL A 139 1.49 7.00 -5.51
C VAL A 139 0.39 7.10 -4.45
N TYR A 140 0.25 6.08 -3.62
CA TYR A 140 -0.69 6.06 -2.50
C TYR A 140 -0.49 7.30 -1.57
N PRO A 141 -1.54 8.11 -1.32
CA PRO A 141 -1.39 9.44 -0.72
C PRO A 141 -0.93 9.42 0.75
N VAL A 142 -0.94 8.25 1.41
CA VAL A 142 -0.58 8.15 2.83
C VAL A 142 0.84 8.67 3.11
N TYR A 143 1.80 8.45 2.20
CA TYR A 143 3.18 8.86 2.42
C TYR A 143 3.31 10.39 2.44
N VAL A 144 2.57 11.08 1.57
CA VAL A 144 2.52 12.54 1.49
C VAL A 144 1.80 13.09 2.72
N ASP A 145 0.58 12.63 2.99
CA ASP A 145 -0.25 13.14 4.10
C ASP A 145 0.42 12.94 5.47
N ASN A 146 1.09 11.80 5.68
CA ASN A 146 1.85 11.55 6.91
C ASN A 146 2.99 12.55 7.08
N ASN A 147 3.75 12.86 6.02
CA ASN A 147 4.81 13.86 6.07
C ASN A 147 4.25 15.26 6.38
N VAL A 148 3.09 15.61 5.82
CA VAL A 148 2.42 16.88 6.13
C VAL A 148 2.03 16.93 7.60
N MET A 149 1.32 15.92 8.10
CA MET A 149 0.85 15.87 9.50
C MET A 149 1.99 15.86 10.52
N GLN A 150 3.16 15.31 10.16
CA GLN A 150 4.36 15.28 11.00
C GLN A 150 5.22 16.55 10.90
N GLY A 151 4.83 17.52 10.07
CA GLY A 151 5.54 18.80 9.94
C GLY A 151 6.74 18.78 9.01
N ASN A 152 6.89 17.74 8.19
CA ASN A 152 8.03 17.58 7.28
C ASN A 152 7.88 18.40 5.98
N THR A 153 6.80 19.15 5.84
CA THR A 153 6.48 19.93 4.64
C THR A 153 6.18 21.39 4.95
N GLY A 154 6.36 22.23 3.94
CA GLY A 154 5.78 23.57 3.89
C GLY A 154 4.29 23.54 3.47
N PRO A 155 3.73 24.67 3.01
CA PRO A 155 2.35 24.77 2.55
C PRO A 155 2.07 23.89 1.33
N ALA A 156 0.78 23.68 1.06
CA ALA A 156 0.32 23.04 -0.16
C ALA A 156 0.69 23.88 -1.39
N LEU A 157 1.05 23.21 -2.47
CA LEU A 157 1.42 23.83 -3.73
C LEU A 157 0.21 23.93 -4.68
N ALA A 158 0.25 24.91 -5.58
CA ALA A 158 -0.71 24.97 -6.68
C ALA A 158 -0.61 23.70 -7.56
N GLY A 159 -1.74 23.08 -7.86
CA GLY A 159 -1.82 21.87 -8.68
C GLY A 159 -1.56 20.55 -7.93
N GLY A 160 -1.46 20.56 -6.60
CA GLY A 160 -1.32 19.36 -5.75
C GLY A 160 0.06 19.25 -5.11
N GLY A 161 0.21 18.40 -4.08
CA GLY A 161 1.47 18.25 -3.35
C GLY A 161 1.81 19.43 -2.43
N TYR A 162 3.04 19.41 -1.90
CA TYR A 162 3.50 20.21 -0.77
C TYR A 162 4.95 20.63 -0.92
N GLU A 163 5.29 21.84 -0.46
CA GLU A 163 6.67 22.32 -0.40
C GLU A 163 7.54 21.41 0.48
N GLY A 164 8.80 21.21 0.07
CA GLY A 164 9.80 20.42 0.82
C GLY A 164 9.85 18.92 0.47
N LEU A 165 8.80 18.36 -0.15
CA LEU A 165 8.85 17.00 -0.71
C LEU A 165 9.37 17.02 -2.16
N ILE A 166 10.11 15.97 -2.51
CA ILE A 166 10.56 15.72 -3.88
C ILE A 166 9.66 14.69 -4.52
N TYR A 167 8.97 15.09 -5.58
CA TYR A 167 8.07 14.22 -6.33
C TYR A 167 8.83 13.61 -7.51
N LEU A 168 8.95 12.28 -7.52
CA LEU A 168 9.65 11.52 -8.55
C LEU A 168 8.63 11.10 -9.63
N PRO A 169 8.70 11.67 -10.84
CA PRO A 169 7.64 11.52 -11.83
C PRO A 169 7.59 10.10 -12.41
N GLY A 170 6.53 9.36 -12.09
CA GLY A 170 6.10 8.17 -12.80
C GLY A 170 5.19 8.57 -13.95
N THR A 171 5.60 8.27 -15.18
CA THR A 171 4.89 8.66 -16.40
C THR A 171 4.78 7.48 -17.37
N PRO A 172 3.89 7.54 -18.38
CA PRO A 172 3.89 6.55 -19.45
C PRO A 172 5.27 6.34 -20.12
N ALA A 173 6.09 7.40 -20.22
CA ALA A 173 7.38 7.35 -20.91
C ALA A 173 8.44 6.51 -20.17
N ASN A 174 8.36 6.42 -18.84
CA ASN A 174 9.25 5.59 -18.02
C ASN A 174 8.54 4.35 -17.45
N GLY A 175 7.37 3.99 -17.97
CA GLY A 175 6.57 2.88 -17.47
C GLY A 175 6.11 3.06 -16.02
N PHE A 176 6.02 4.30 -15.55
CA PHE A 176 5.73 4.69 -14.16
C PHE A 176 6.74 4.18 -13.12
N VAL A 177 7.98 3.93 -13.54
CA VAL A 177 9.10 3.57 -12.65
C VAL A 177 10.15 4.69 -12.73
N PRO A 178 10.13 5.68 -11.82
CA PRO A 178 11.15 6.72 -11.82
C PRO A 178 12.54 6.16 -11.45
N GLU A 179 13.57 6.80 -12.01
CA GLU A 179 14.97 6.58 -11.61
C GLU A 179 15.30 7.32 -10.31
N PRO A 180 16.37 6.92 -9.60
CA PRO A 180 16.87 7.66 -8.45
C PRO A 180 17.12 9.15 -8.75
N PRO A 181 16.83 10.06 -7.82
CA PRO A 181 17.06 11.48 -8.04
C PRO A 181 18.55 11.79 -8.15
N THR A 182 18.89 12.76 -8.99
CA THR A 182 20.27 13.24 -9.14
C THR A 182 20.76 13.98 -7.89
N GLU A 183 19.84 14.64 -7.18
CA GLU A 183 20.15 15.31 -5.93
C GLU A 183 19.93 14.34 -4.75
N PRO A 184 20.89 14.18 -3.82
CA PRO A 184 20.76 13.27 -2.69
C PRO A 184 19.55 13.63 -1.82
N VAL A 185 18.82 12.61 -1.37
CA VAL A 185 17.73 12.73 -0.38
C VAL A 185 18.00 11.77 0.76
N ASP A 186 17.48 12.07 1.96
CA ASP A 186 17.72 11.26 3.15
C ASP A 186 16.78 10.04 3.20
N MET A 187 15.58 10.17 2.62
CA MET A 187 14.57 9.12 2.63
C MET A 187 13.75 9.11 1.33
N VAL A 188 13.42 7.92 0.83
CA VAL A 188 12.58 7.74 -0.36
C VAL A 188 11.50 6.69 -0.14
N TYR A 189 10.27 7.00 -0.54
CA TYR A 189 9.17 6.04 -0.59
C TYR A 189 9.08 5.39 -1.97
N LEU A 190 9.21 4.06 -2.01
CA LEU A 190 8.99 3.25 -3.19
C LEU A 190 7.83 2.29 -2.92
N CYS A 191 6.89 2.17 -3.86
CA CYS A 191 5.75 1.27 -3.73
C CYS A 191 5.70 0.40 -4.99
N TYR A 192 5.93 -0.91 -4.84
CA TYR A 192 5.94 -1.86 -5.96
C TYR A 192 5.38 -3.24 -5.55
N PRO A 193 4.34 -3.76 -6.24
CA PRO A 193 3.59 -3.11 -7.33
C PRO A 193 2.96 -1.77 -6.93
N ASN A 194 3.12 -0.76 -7.80
CA ASN A 194 2.73 0.61 -7.49
C ASN A 194 1.21 0.73 -7.39
N ASN A 195 0.74 1.42 -6.36
CA ASN A 195 -0.63 1.92 -6.29
C ASN A 195 -0.59 3.43 -6.52
N PRO A 196 -1.15 3.97 -7.63
CA PRO A 196 -2.26 3.39 -8.40
C PRO A 196 -1.91 2.70 -9.73
N THR A 197 -0.68 2.80 -10.23
CA THR A 197 -0.40 2.55 -11.65
C THR A 197 -0.37 1.06 -12.02
N GLY A 198 -0.17 0.19 -11.03
CA GLY A 198 0.07 -1.24 -11.22
C GLY A 198 1.46 -1.54 -11.80
N ALA A 199 2.31 -0.52 -11.97
CA ALA A 199 3.66 -0.69 -12.47
C ALA A 199 4.49 -1.54 -11.50
N MET A 200 5.41 -2.30 -12.08
CA MET A 200 6.33 -3.15 -11.33
C MET A 200 7.77 -2.76 -11.64
N ILE A 201 8.58 -2.66 -10.58
CA ILE A 201 10.00 -2.40 -10.72
C ILE A 201 10.73 -3.68 -11.11
N THR A 202 11.65 -3.58 -12.08
CA THR A 202 12.50 -4.71 -12.45
C THR A 202 13.66 -4.90 -11.46
N ARG A 203 14.23 -6.10 -11.40
CA ARG A 203 15.39 -6.39 -10.54
C ARG A 203 16.59 -5.44 -10.81
N PRO A 204 16.97 -5.13 -12.07
CA PRO A 204 18.04 -4.17 -12.33
C PRO A 204 17.70 -2.73 -11.90
N GLN A 205 16.44 -2.29 -12.06
CA GLN A 205 16.01 -0.98 -11.55
C GLN A 205 16.08 -0.92 -10.02
N LEU A 206 15.60 -1.96 -9.33
CA LEU A 206 15.65 -2.00 -7.87
C LEU A 206 17.10 -2.08 -7.35
N ALA A 207 17.99 -2.77 -8.06
CA ALA A 207 19.43 -2.78 -7.78
C ALA A 207 20.04 -1.38 -7.87
N ARG A 208 19.70 -0.57 -8.89
CA ARG A 208 20.14 0.84 -8.98
C ARG A 208 19.66 1.69 -7.81
N TRP A 209 18.43 1.46 -7.34
CA TRP A 209 17.90 2.15 -6.16
C TRP A 209 18.67 1.80 -4.89
N VAL A 210 18.98 0.52 -4.67
CA VAL A 210 19.77 0.07 -3.51
C VAL A 210 21.20 0.60 -3.58
N GLU A 211 21.85 0.53 -4.75
CA GLU A 211 23.18 1.10 -4.97
C GLU A 211 23.19 2.61 -4.67
N TRP A 212 22.22 3.35 -5.23
CA TRP A 212 22.07 4.77 -4.98
C TRP A 212 21.84 5.07 -3.49
N ALA A 213 20.99 4.30 -2.81
CA ALA A 213 20.69 4.52 -1.40
C ALA A 213 21.91 4.27 -0.50
N LEU A 214 22.70 3.23 -0.81
CA LEU A 214 23.96 2.97 -0.10
C LEU A 214 25.00 4.08 -0.36
N ALA A 215 25.10 4.57 -1.60
CA ALA A 215 26.06 5.62 -1.97
C ALA A 215 25.71 7.00 -1.38
N ASN A 216 24.42 7.30 -1.23
CA ASN A 216 23.92 8.55 -0.68
C ASN A 216 23.54 8.46 0.79
N ASP A 217 23.65 7.25 1.36
CA ASP A 217 23.34 6.96 2.75
C ASP A 217 21.90 7.37 3.12
N ALA A 218 21.01 6.96 2.23
CA ALA A 218 19.59 7.22 2.23
C ALA A 218 18.80 5.99 2.67
N LEU A 219 17.62 6.22 3.25
CA LEU A 219 16.69 5.17 3.64
C LEU A 219 15.60 4.96 2.58
N ILE A 220 15.43 3.72 2.14
CA ILE A 220 14.31 3.30 1.31
C ILE A 220 13.18 2.77 2.21
N CYS A 221 12.04 3.44 2.15
CA CYS A 221 10.76 2.98 2.68
C CYS A 221 10.03 2.22 1.57
N TYR A 222 10.16 0.88 1.54
CA TYR A 222 9.64 0.04 0.46
C TYR A 222 8.29 -0.58 0.82
N ASP A 223 7.21 -0.15 0.16
CA ASP A 223 5.88 -0.73 0.33
C ASP A 223 5.63 -1.83 -0.71
N ALA A 224 5.54 -3.06 -0.23
CA ALA A 224 5.31 -4.27 -1.01
C ALA A 224 3.92 -4.90 -0.70
N ALA A 225 2.92 -4.09 -0.34
CA ALA A 225 1.58 -4.56 0.01
C ALA A 225 0.88 -5.40 -1.09
N TYR A 226 1.26 -5.24 -2.36
CA TYR A 226 0.68 -5.96 -3.50
C TYR A 226 1.59 -7.06 -4.07
N GLU A 227 2.69 -7.42 -3.42
CA GLU A 227 3.67 -8.40 -3.93
C GLU A 227 3.04 -9.73 -4.40
N ALA A 228 2.00 -10.20 -3.72
CA ALA A 228 1.42 -11.52 -3.92
C ALA A 228 0.75 -11.63 -5.29
N TYR A 229 0.45 -10.49 -5.91
CA TYR A 229 -0.15 -10.36 -7.24
C TYR A 229 0.91 -10.37 -8.37
N VAL A 230 2.20 -10.33 -8.04
CA VAL A 230 3.28 -10.41 -9.04
C VAL A 230 3.29 -11.79 -9.69
N ARG A 231 3.08 -11.82 -11.01
CA ARG A 231 2.96 -13.06 -11.82
C ARG A 231 4.27 -13.48 -12.47
N ASP A 232 5.11 -12.52 -12.84
CA ASP A 232 6.40 -12.80 -13.46
C ASP A 232 7.43 -13.17 -12.37
N PRO A 233 7.97 -14.40 -12.35
CA PRO A 233 8.94 -14.84 -11.34
C PRO A 233 10.31 -14.14 -11.46
N SER A 234 10.59 -13.45 -12.57
CA SER A 234 11.83 -12.67 -12.74
C SER A 234 11.82 -11.35 -11.95
N LEU A 235 10.63 -10.84 -11.62
CA LEU A 235 10.43 -9.58 -10.91
C LEU A 235 10.58 -9.78 -9.39
N PRO A 236 11.23 -8.84 -8.67
CA PRO A 236 11.44 -8.96 -7.23
C PRO A 236 10.13 -8.79 -6.47
N ARG A 237 9.87 -9.62 -5.47
CA ARG A 237 8.70 -9.49 -4.56
C ARG A 237 9.06 -8.91 -3.21
N SER A 238 10.34 -8.82 -2.90
CA SER A 238 10.87 -8.10 -1.76
C SER A 238 12.10 -7.31 -2.18
N ILE A 239 12.32 -6.16 -1.54
CA ILE A 239 13.55 -5.39 -1.72
C ILE A 239 14.79 -6.16 -1.25
N TYR A 240 14.64 -7.08 -0.30
CA TYR A 240 15.72 -7.89 0.25
C TYR A 240 16.20 -9.01 -0.68
N GLU A 241 15.57 -9.15 -1.85
CA GLU A 241 16.17 -9.94 -2.94
C GLU A 241 17.36 -9.24 -3.61
N ILE A 242 17.57 -7.95 -3.32
CA ILE A 242 18.71 -7.18 -3.80
C ILE A 242 19.81 -7.16 -2.73
N PRO A 243 21.04 -7.59 -3.04
CA PRO A 243 22.15 -7.56 -2.10
C PRO A 243 22.39 -6.18 -1.51
N GLY A 244 22.54 -6.10 -0.18
CA GLY A 244 22.82 -4.88 0.56
C GLY A 244 21.60 -4.04 0.92
N ALA A 245 20.40 -4.41 0.47
CA ALA A 245 19.15 -3.72 0.81
C ALA A 245 18.86 -3.70 2.32
N ASP A 246 19.32 -4.73 3.06
CA ASP A 246 19.20 -4.83 4.52
C ASP A 246 19.87 -3.67 5.27
N ARG A 247 20.81 -2.97 4.65
CA ARG A 247 21.51 -1.81 5.25
C ARG A 247 20.88 -0.46 4.91
N CYS A 248 19.94 -0.40 3.97
CA CYS A 248 19.35 0.86 3.50
C CYS A 248 17.84 0.81 3.32
N ALA A 249 17.15 -0.27 3.68
CA ALA A 249 15.72 -0.40 3.45
C ALA A 249 14.92 -0.98 4.62
N VAL A 250 13.73 -0.44 4.81
CA VAL A 250 12.64 -1.06 5.58
C VAL A 250 11.51 -1.43 4.63
N GLU A 251 10.83 -2.54 4.92
CA GLU A 251 9.76 -3.05 4.05
C GLU A 251 8.41 -3.07 4.78
N PHE A 252 7.37 -2.56 4.14
CA PHE A 252 5.98 -2.60 4.60
C PHE A 252 5.18 -3.64 3.83
N ARG A 253 4.43 -4.47 4.54
CA ARG A 253 3.72 -5.63 3.99
C ARG A 253 2.29 -5.67 4.51
N SER A 254 1.38 -6.24 3.74
CA SER A 254 -0.04 -6.28 4.12
C SER A 254 -0.74 -7.58 3.75
N PHE A 255 -1.42 -8.17 4.74
CA PHE A 255 -2.35 -9.27 4.51
C PHE A 255 -3.72 -8.80 4.03
N SER A 256 -4.00 -7.49 4.12
CA SER A 256 -5.26 -6.93 3.65
C SER A 256 -5.52 -7.25 2.18
N LYS A 257 -4.45 -7.32 1.38
CA LYS A 257 -4.54 -7.58 -0.06
C LYS A 257 -4.25 -9.02 -0.40
N SER A 258 -3.24 -9.67 0.19
CA SER A 258 -2.90 -11.06 -0.12
C SER A 258 -3.86 -12.07 0.51
N GLY A 259 -4.23 -11.89 1.79
CA GLY A 259 -5.08 -12.82 2.55
C GLY A 259 -6.58 -12.47 2.55
N GLY A 260 -6.98 -11.36 1.92
CA GLY A 260 -8.35 -10.84 2.01
C GLY A 260 -8.66 -10.14 3.34
N PHE A 261 -7.65 -9.72 4.10
CA PHE A 261 -7.80 -9.24 5.49
C PHE A 261 -8.22 -7.76 5.59
N THR A 262 -8.93 -7.19 4.61
CA THR A 262 -9.37 -5.78 4.70
C THR A 262 -10.30 -5.56 5.89
N GLY A 263 -11.11 -6.55 6.26
CA GLY A 263 -11.93 -6.55 7.49
C GLY A 263 -11.19 -7.04 8.74
N VAL A 264 -10.19 -7.92 8.58
CA VAL A 264 -9.43 -8.56 9.69
C VAL A 264 -8.32 -7.66 10.24
N ARG A 265 -7.77 -6.77 9.40
CA ARG A 265 -6.69 -5.82 9.72
C ARG A 265 -5.39 -6.50 10.16
N ALA A 266 -4.53 -6.81 9.18
CA ALA A 266 -3.18 -7.24 9.48
C ALA A 266 -2.16 -6.82 8.40
N GLY A 267 -0.93 -6.64 8.86
CA GLY A 267 0.26 -6.43 8.07
C GLY A 267 1.50 -6.77 8.89
N TYR A 268 2.65 -6.40 8.36
CA TYR A 268 3.88 -6.43 9.13
C TYR A 268 4.92 -5.49 8.51
N THR A 269 5.89 -5.09 9.33
CA THR A 269 7.10 -4.40 8.89
C THR A 269 8.31 -5.30 9.03
N VAL A 270 9.25 -5.15 8.10
CA VAL A 270 10.61 -5.69 8.22
C VAL A 270 11.55 -4.53 8.49
N VAL A 271 12.22 -4.56 9.63
CA VAL A 271 13.27 -3.59 9.96
C VAL A 271 14.53 -4.38 10.26
N PRO A 272 15.46 -4.53 9.29
CA PRO A 272 16.69 -5.27 9.51
C PRO A 272 17.53 -4.69 10.64
N LYS A 273 18.24 -5.52 11.38
CA LYS A 273 19.15 -5.07 12.45
C LYS A 273 20.30 -4.22 11.92
N ALA A 274 20.67 -4.45 10.66
CA ALA A 274 21.75 -3.77 9.96
C ALA A 274 21.36 -2.37 9.44
N VAL A 275 20.08 -2.00 9.45
CA VAL A 275 19.64 -0.67 8.99
C VAL A 275 19.83 0.37 10.09
N GLU A 276 20.51 1.46 9.76
CA GLU A 276 20.85 2.54 10.68
C GLU A 276 20.35 3.89 10.15
N GLY A 277 19.92 4.74 11.08
CA GLY A 277 19.74 6.17 10.85
C GLY A 277 20.90 6.96 11.44
N ARG A 278 20.80 8.29 11.39
CA ARG A 278 21.77 9.18 12.04
C ARG A 278 21.10 10.19 12.95
N THR A 279 21.74 10.49 14.07
CA THR A 279 21.37 11.62 14.91
C THR A 279 21.79 12.94 14.23
N ARG A 280 21.32 14.07 14.78
CA ARG A 280 21.76 15.41 14.34
C ARG A 280 23.26 15.65 14.52
N SER A 281 23.91 14.91 15.42
CA SER A 281 25.37 14.96 15.62
C SER A 281 26.13 13.98 14.71
N GLY A 282 25.44 13.24 13.84
CA GLY A 282 26.04 12.31 12.88
C GLY A 282 26.30 10.90 13.42
N GLU A 283 25.89 10.58 14.65
CA GLU A 283 26.03 9.24 15.22
C GLU A 283 25.09 8.25 14.53
N ARG A 284 25.62 7.07 14.17
CA ARG A 284 24.82 5.96 13.64
C ARG A 284 23.98 5.31 14.73
N VAL A 285 22.70 5.09 14.44
CA VAL A 285 21.76 4.47 15.38
C VAL A 285 20.92 3.42 14.66
N SER A 286 20.88 2.21 15.21
CA SER A 286 20.02 1.13 14.71
C SER A 286 18.54 1.53 14.70
N LEU A 287 17.92 1.51 13.51
CA LEU A 287 16.48 1.78 13.37
C LEU A 287 15.65 0.63 13.96
N HIS A 288 16.14 -0.62 13.91
CA HIS A 288 15.51 -1.77 14.56
C HIS A 288 15.30 -1.53 16.05
N ARG A 289 16.33 -1.00 16.76
CA ARG A 289 16.23 -0.67 18.18
C ARG A 289 15.18 0.40 18.47
N LEU A 290 15.11 1.45 17.65
CA LEU A 290 14.11 2.51 17.78
C LEU A 290 12.71 1.99 17.52
N TRP A 291 12.53 1.18 16.47
CA TRP A 291 11.25 0.59 16.10
C TRP A 291 10.73 -0.37 17.17
N MET A 292 11.60 -1.22 17.71
CA MET A 292 11.27 -2.09 18.84
C MET A 292 10.83 -1.28 20.07
N ARG A 293 11.55 -0.20 20.41
CA ARG A 293 11.16 0.66 21.54
C ARG A 293 9.81 1.32 21.32
N ARG A 294 9.53 1.78 20.09
CA ARG A 294 8.23 2.32 19.69
C ARG A 294 7.13 1.27 19.87
N TRP A 295 7.32 0.05 19.37
CA TRP A 295 6.35 -1.04 19.54
C TRP A 295 6.05 -1.35 21.00
N ALA A 296 7.08 -1.42 21.85
CA ALA A 296 6.92 -1.66 23.28
C ALA A 296 6.21 -0.51 24.03
N THR A 297 6.05 0.66 23.41
CA THR A 297 5.46 1.86 24.05
C THR A 297 4.07 2.19 23.48
N CYS A 298 3.91 2.09 22.16
CA CYS A 298 2.73 2.58 21.44
C CYS A 298 1.78 1.46 21.00
N SER A 299 2.05 0.20 21.35
CA SER A 299 1.24 -0.94 20.91
C SER A 299 1.14 -2.04 21.96
N ASN A 300 -0.03 -2.68 22.01
CA ASN A 300 -0.29 -3.90 22.78
C ASN A 300 -0.23 -5.18 21.90
N GLY A 301 0.19 -5.03 20.65
CA GLY A 301 0.27 -6.13 19.68
C GLY A 301 -1.06 -6.48 19.00
N VAL A 302 -0.95 -7.27 17.94
CA VAL A 302 -2.10 -7.81 17.19
C VAL A 302 -2.79 -8.92 17.99
N SER A 303 -4.12 -9.00 17.93
CA SER A 303 -4.88 -9.97 18.72
C SER A 303 -4.55 -11.43 18.38
N TRP A 304 -4.71 -12.32 19.36
CA TRP A 304 -4.42 -13.76 19.21
C TRP A 304 -5.12 -14.40 18.01
N PRO A 305 -6.46 -14.24 17.79
CA PRO A 305 -7.12 -14.87 16.65
C PRO A 305 -6.61 -14.38 15.30
N VAL A 306 -6.20 -13.12 15.20
CA VAL A 306 -5.63 -12.56 13.97
C VAL A 306 -4.22 -13.13 13.71
N GLN A 307 -3.40 -13.32 14.74
CA GLN A 307 -2.08 -13.95 14.55
C GLN A 307 -2.20 -15.43 14.15
N CYS A 308 -3.17 -16.17 14.71
CA CYS A 308 -3.51 -17.52 14.25
C CYS A 308 -4.01 -17.54 12.80
N ALA A 309 -4.85 -16.57 12.41
CA ALA A 309 -5.29 -16.39 11.03
C ALA A 309 -4.11 -16.16 10.07
N ILE A 310 -3.15 -15.31 10.44
CA ILE A 310 -1.96 -15.05 9.63
C ILE A 310 -1.16 -16.35 9.44
N ALA A 311 -0.85 -17.08 10.53
CA ALA A 311 -0.12 -18.34 10.42
C ALA A 311 -0.87 -19.38 9.55
N ALA A 312 -2.21 -19.39 9.59
CA ALA A 312 -3.02 -20.27 8.76
C ALA A 312 -2.86 -20.00 7.25
N LEU A 313 -2.60 -18.75 6.83
CA LEU A 313 -2.31 -18.40 5.44
C LEU A 313 -1.09 -19.15 4.90
N TYR A 314 -0.11 -19.45 5.77
CA TYR A 314 1.12 -20.13 5.41
C TYR A 314 1.05 -21.66 5.50
N THR A 315 -0.08 -22.23 5.91
CA THR A 315 -0.29 -23.69 5.82
C THR A 315 -0.45 -24.11 4.35
N PRO A 316 -0.21 -25.40 3.99
CA PRO A 316 -0.43 -25.86 2.62
C PRO A 316 -1.85 -25.54 2.09
N ALA A 317 -2.88 -25.73 2.92
CA ALA A 317 -4.26 -25.42 2.56
C ALA A 317 -4.49 -23.90 2.43
N GLY A 318 -3.97 -23.11 3.38
CA GLY A 318 -4.05 -21.65 3.34
C GLY A 318 -3.39 -21.08 2.08
N ARG A 319 -2.18 -21.52 1.75
CA ARG A 319 -1.46 -21.07 0.54
C ARG A 319 -2.23 -21.39 -0.74
N ALA A 320 -2.81 -22.58 -0.84
CA ALA A 320 -3.62 -22.96 -2.00
C ALA A 320 -4.87 -22.06 -2.14
N GLN A 321 -5.56 -21.80 -1.03
CA GLN A 321 -6.76 -20.94 -1.01
C GLN A 321 -6.43 -19.47 -1.33
N VAL A 322 -5.34 -18.95 -0.78
CA VAL A 322 -4.82 -17.61 -1.09
C VAL A 322 -4.44 -17.50 -2.56
N ALA A 323 -3.75 -18.50 -3.12
CA ALA A 323 -3.40 -18.52 -4.55
C ALA A 323 -4.65 -18.47 -5.43
N SER A 324 -5.69 -19.26 -5.12
CA SER A 324 -6.96 -19.22 -5.86
C SER A 324 -7.65 -17.86 -5.78
N LEU A 325 -7.62 -17.21 -4.62
CA LEU A 325 -8.18 -15.86 -4.43
C LEU A 325 -7.43 -14.81 -5.26
N ILE A 326 -6.09 -14.88 -5.27
CA ILE A 326 -5.25 -14.00 -6.09
C ILE A 326 -5.53 -14.23 -7.57
N ASP A 327 -5.59 -15.49 -8.02
CA ASP A 327 -5.90 -15.84 -9.42
C ASP A 327 -7.27 -15.29 -9.84
N PHE A 328 -8.27 -15.36 -8.97
CA PHE A 328 -9.60 -14.79 -9.21
C PHE A 328 -9.55 -13.28 -9.48
N TYR A 329 -8.85 -12.53 -8.63
CA TYR A 329 -8.73 -11.07 -8.79
C TYR A 329 -7.81 -10.66 -9.95
N MET A 330 -6.79 -11.45 -10.28
CA MET A 330 -5.95 -11.18 -11.45
C MET A 330 -6.71 -11.44 -12.75
N GLU A 331 -7.60 -12.43 -12.78
CA GLU A 331 -8.50 -12.62 -13.91
C GLU A 331 -9.52 -11.47 -14.02
N ASN A 332 -10.03 -10.95 -12.90
CA ASN A 332 -10.83 -9.73 -12.92
C ASN A 332 -10.05 -8.53 -13.49
N ALA A 333 -8.78 -8.38 -13.12
CA ALA A 333 -7.93 -7.30 -13.64
C ALA A 333 -7.71 -7.44 -15.15
N ARG A 334 -7.50 -8.67 -15.64
CA ARG A 334 -7.40 -8.96 -17.08
C ARG A 334 -8.68 -8.55 -17.83
N ILE A 335 -9.85 -8.92 -17.32
CA ILE A 335 -11.16 -8.56 -17.93
C ILE A 335 -11.33 -7.04 -18.02
N LEU A 336 -11.06 -6.31 -16.93
CA LEU A 336 -11.17 -4.84 -16.92
C LEU A 336 -10.18 -4.20 -17.90
N ARG A 337 -8.94 -4.69 -17.93
CA ARG A 337 -7.91 -4.21 -18.84
C ARG A 337 -8.33 -4.36 -20.29
N GLU A 338 -8.83 -5.54 -20.66
CA GLU A 338 -9.30 -5.83 -22.02
C GLU A 338 -10.52 -4.99 -22.39
N ALA A 339 -11.46 -4.80 -21.46
CA ALA A 339 -12.62 -3.94 -21.69
C ALA A 339 -12.22 -2.48 -21.97
N CYS A 340 -11.28 -1.93 -21.19
CA CYS A 340 -10.76 -0.58 -21.43
C CYS A 340 -9.99 -0.49 -22.76
N ALA A 341 -9.14 -1.47 -23.07
CA ALA A 341 -8.36 -1.49 -24.30
C ALA A 341 -9.25 -1.61 -25.56
N ALA A 342 -10.36 -2.36 -25.48
CA ALA A 342 -11.33 -2.49 -26.58
C ALA A 342 -12.00 -1.15 -26.95
N GLU A 343 -12.07 -0.20 -26.03
CA GLU A 343 -12.54 1.17 -26.28
C GLU A 343 -11.44 2.14 -26.73
N GLY A 344 -10.24 1.63 -27.04
CA GLY A 344 -9.12 2.45 -27.48
C GLY A 344 -8.49 3.32 -26.39
N LEU A 345 -8.85 3.09 -25.12
CA LEU A 345 -8.19 3.75 -23.99
C LEU A 345 -6.78 3.20 -23.80
N LYS A 346 -5.86 4.05 -23.37
CA LYS A 346 -4.52 3.61 -22.96
C LYS A 346 -4.59 3.07 -21.54
N VAL A 347 -4.09 1.85 -21.34
CA VAL A 347 -4.21 1.10 -20.08
C VAL A 347 -2.85 0.57 -19.66
N TRP A 348 -2.56 0.69 -18.36
CA TRP A 348 -1.41 0.12 -17.66
C TRP A 348 -1.88 -0.66 -16.44
N GLY A 349 -1.02 -1.52 -15.92
CA GLY A 349 -1.34 -2.36 -14.77
C GLY A 349 -2.34 -3.47 -15.10
N GLY A 350 -2.68 -4.24 -14.07
CA GLY A 350 -3.50 -5.44 -14.20
C GLY A 350 -2.70 -6.72 -14.50
N GLU A 351 -1.39 -6.64 -14.74
CA GLU A 351 -0.53 -7.82 -14.92
C GLU A 351 0.10 -8.31 -13.60
N HIS A 352 0.39 -7.39 -12.70
CA HIS A 352 1.07 -7.65 -11.43
C HIS A 352 0.40 -6.99 -10.23
N ALA A 353 -0.78 -6.40 -10.44
CA ALA A 353 -1.57 -5.75 -9.40
C ALA A 353 -3.07 -5.90 -9.69
N PRO A 354 -3.93 -5.97 -8.65
CA PRO A 354 -5.37 -6.20 -8.78
C PRO A 354 -6.14 -4.91 -9.10
N TYR A 355 -5.63 -4.11 -10.03
CA TYR A 355 -6.25 -2.89 -10.51
C TYR A 355 -5.59 -2.45 -11.83
N VAL A 356 -6.33 -1.68 -12.61
CA VAL A 356 -5.88 -1.11 -13.87
C VAL A 356 -5.83 0.42 -13.77
N TRP A 357 -4.86 1.00 -14.46
CA TRP A 357 -4.61 2.42 -14.54
C TRP A 357 -4.89 2.90 -15.96
N VAL A 358 -5.86 3.80 -16.10
CA VAL A 358 -6.45 4.14 -17.40
C VAL A 358 -6.30 5.63 -17.65
N ALA A 359 -5.80 6.00 -18.82
CA ALA A 359 -5.79 7.40 -19.23
C ALA A 359 -7.22 7.89 -19.51
N CYS A 360 -7.54 9.08 -19.03
CA CYS A 360 -8.78 9.76 -19.40
C CYS A 360 -8.82 10.04 -20.92
N PRO A 361 -10.02 10.15 -21.52
CA PRO A 361 -10.17 10.70 -22.86
C PRO A 361 -9.48 12.07 -22.99
N ALA A 362 -9.03 12.40 -24.21
CA ALA A 362 -8.28 13.63 -24.45
C ALA A 362 -9.05 14.88 -23.98
N GLY A 363 -8.41 15.71 -23.16
CA GLY A 363 -8.98 16.93 -22.61
C GLY A 363 -9.91 16.75 -21.40
N MET A 364 -10.11 15.52 -20.91
CA MET A 364 -10.91 15.24 -19.73
C MET A 364 -10.04 15.09 -18.47
N GLY A 365 -10.37 15.83 -17.40
CA GLY A 365 -9.70 15.70 -16.11
C GLY A 365 -10.11 14.43 -15.35
N SER A 366 -9.35 14.08 -14.32
CA SER A 366 -9.56 12.87 -13.51
C SER A 366 -10.90 12.88 -12.78
N TRP A 367 -11.26 14.02 -12.20
CA TRP A 367 -12.53 14.19 -11.49
C TRP A 367 -13.71 14.26 -12.46
N ASP A 368 -13.53 14.86 -13.63
CA ASP A 368 -14.56 14.86 -14.68
C ASP A 368 -14.84 13.43 -15.17
N ALA A 369 -13.79 12.62 -15.34
CA ALA A 369 -13.92 11.21 -15.68
C ALA A 369 -14.65 10.43 -14.57
N PHE A 370 -14.32 10.69 -13.29
CA PHE A 370 -15.03 10.10 -12.15
C PHE A 370 -16.53 10.44 -12.17
N ASP A 371 -16.89 11.72 -12.32
CA ASP A 371 -18.28 12.16 -12.31
C ASP A 371 -19.04 11.63 -13.55
N ALA A 372 -18.39 11.55 -14.71
CA ALA A 372 -18.95 10.94 -15.92
C ALA A 372 -19.21 9.44 -15.75
N LEU A 373 -18.27 8.68 -15.21
CA LEU A 373 -18.41 7.24 -14.97
C LEU A 373 -19.49 6.94 -13.93
N LEU A 374 -19.57 7.74 -12.87
CA LEU A 374 -20.61 7.61 -11.85
C LEU A 374 -22.00 7.89 -12.43
N SER A 375 -22.17 9.01 -13.14
CA SER A 375 -23.47 9.43 -13.66
C SER A 375 -23.97 8.60 -14.84
N LYS A 376 -23.07 8.27 -15.78
CA LYS A 376 -23.43 7.61 -17.06
C LYS A 376 -23.29 6.09 -17.03
N ALA A 377 -22.34 5.56 -16.27
CA ALA A 377 -22.10 4.10 -16.19
C ALA A 377 -22.39 3.51 -14.81
N ARG A 378 -22.73 4.34 -13.81
CA ARG A 378 -22.94 3.90 -12.42
C ARG A 378 -21.72 3.11 -11.91
N LEU A 379 -20.52 3.57 -12.30
CA LEU A 379 -19.25 3.01 -11.90
C LEU A 379 -18.51 3.99 -10.99
N VAL A 380 -18.14 3.52 -9.81
CA VAL A 380 -17.22 4.26 -8.93
C VAL A 380 -15.81 3.83 -9.29
N VAL A 381 -14.98 4.77 -9.73
CA VAL A 381 -13.54 4.61 -9.91
C VAL A 381 -12.79 5.49 -8.91
N THR A 382 -11.46 5.48 -8.95
CA THR A 382 -10.66 6.45 -8.18
C THR A 382 -10.01 7.45 -9.14
N PRO A 383 -10.29 8.76 -9.05
CA PRO A 383 -9.66 9.76 -9.90
C PRO A 383 -8.15 9.82 -9.64
N GLY A 384 -7.37 9.85 -10.71
CA GLY A 384 -5.92 9.78 -10.63
C GLY A 384 -5.27 10.97 -9.92
N ALA A 385 -5.86 12.16 -10.05
CA ALA A 385 -5.47 13.38 -9.32
C ALA A 385 -5.34 13.20 -7.80
N GLY A 386 -6.07 12.23 -7.22
CA GLY A 386 -5.98 11.89 -5.80
C GLY A 386 -4.66 11.24 -5.37
N PHE A 387 -3.87 10.75 -6.31
CA PHE A 387 -2.59 10.05 -6.06
C PHE A 387 -1.36 10.94 -6.31
N GLY A 388 -1.57 12.22 -6.63
CA GLY A 388 -0.51 13.16 -6.94
C GLY A 388 -0.67 13.82 -8.30
N ARG A 389 0.26 14.72 -8.64
CA ARG A 389 0.15 15.60 -9.81
C ARG A 389 0.21 14.82 -11.11
N HIS A 390 1.09 13.82 -11.18
CA HIS A 390 1.25 12.96 -12.35
C HIS A 390 0.14 11.90 -12.44
N GLY A 391 -0.78 11.88 -11.46
CA GLY A 391 -2.04 11.16 -11.55
C GLY A 391 -3.13 11.90 -12.33
N GLU A 392 -2.99 13.20 -12.58
CA GLU A 392 -3.97 13.98 -13.34
C GLU A 392 -4.09 13.46 -14.79
N GLY A 393 -5.31 13.42 -15.32
CA GLY A 393 -5.62 12.82 -16.63
C GLY A 393 -5.69 11.29 -16.61
N PHE A 394 -5.79 10.66 -15.43
CA PHE A 394 -5.96 9.21 -15.29
C PHE A 394 -7.05 8.85 -14.26
N PHE A 395 -7.45 7.59 -14.24
CA PHE A 395 -8.23 6.99 -13.17
C PHE A 395 -7.85 5.53 -12.94
N ARG A 396 -8.05 5.06 -11.70
CA ARG A 396 -7.81 3.66 -11.30
C ARG A 396 -9.12 2.90 -11.18
N ILE A 397 -9.17 1.69 -11.74
CA ILE A 397 -10.27 0.74 -11.57
C ILE A 397 -9.78 -0.47 -10.77
N SER A 398 -10.39 -0.72 -9.62
CA SER A 398 -10.11 -1.89 -8.79
C SER A 398 -10.65 -3.18 -9.40
N ALA A 399 -9.86 -4.26 -9.35
CA ALA A 399 -10.30 -5.61 -9.72
C ALA A 399 -10.92 -6.39 -8.54
N PHE A 400 -10.89 -5.81 -7.34
CA PHE A 400 -11.58 -6.35 -6.17
C PHE A 400 -13.09 -6.15 -6.28
N ASN A 401 -13.77 -7.12 -6.90
CA ASN A 401 -15.21 -7.23 -6.97
C ASN A 401 -15.61 -8.68 -7.34
N SER A 402 -16.90 -8.97 -7.31
CA SER A 402 -17.42 -10.22 -7.87
C SER A 402 -17.18 -10.27 -9.38
N ARG A 403 -17.08 -11.48 -9.95
CA ARG A 403 -16.86 -11.66 -11.39
C ARG A 403 -17.98 -11.04 -12.23
N GLU A 404 -19.21 -11.16 -11.76
CA GLU A 404 -20.41 -10.64 -12.43
C GLU A 404 -20.35 -9.12 -12.52
N ASN A 405 -20.01 -8.46 -11.41
CA ASN A 405 -19.85 -7.01 -11.36
C ASN A 405 -18.69 -6.53 -12.24
N VAL A 406 -17.59 -7.27 -12.32
CA VAL A 406 -16.45 -6.93 -13.20
C VAL A 406 -16.84 -7.03 -14.67
N ILE A 407 -17.51 -8.11 -15.08
CA ILE A 407 -18.00 -8.29 -16.45
C ILE A 407 -19.00 -7.18 -16.80
N GLU A 408 -19.91 -6.87 -15.89
CA GLU A 408 -20.89 -5.79 -16.07
C GLU A 408 -20.21 -4.42 -16.16
N ALA A 409 -19.23 -4.13 -15.30
CA ALA A 409 -18.45 -2.90 -15.38
C ALA A 409 -17.74 -2.77 -16.74
N GLY A 410 -17.16 -3.86 -17.25
CA GLY A 410 -16.58 -3.91 -18.60
C GLY A 410 -17.59 -3.54 -19.68
N LYS A 411 -18.79 -4.14 -19.66
CA LYS A 411 -19.86 -3.83 -20.62
C LYS A 411 -20.29 -2.36 -20.56
N ARG A 412 -20.43 -1.80 -19.34
CA ARG A 412 -20.83 -0.41 -19.16
C ARG A 412 -19.78 0.58 -19.65
N LEU A 413 -18.49 0.26 -19.47
CA LEU A 413 -17.39 1.05 -20.04
C LEU A 413 -17.49 1.09 -21.57
N GLN A 414 -17.79 -0.04 -22.20
CA GLN A 414 -17.93 -0.14 -23.66
C GLN A 414 -19.16 0.59 -24.20
N ALA A 415 -20.20 0.76 -23.38
CA ALA A 415 -21.43 1.45 -23.76
C ALA A 415 -21.36 2.99 -23.63
N LEU A 416 -20.25 3.58 -23.16
CA LEU A 416 -20.09 5.03 -22.96
C LEU A 416 -19.80 5.85 -24.23
N ARG A 417 -19.94 5.24 -25.41
CA ARG A 417 -19.74 5.90 -26.70
C ARG A 417 -20.70 7.03 -26.98
#